data_AF-A0A1C7FKE4-F1
#
_entry.id   AF-A0A1C7FKE4-F1
#
_cell.length_a   1.000
_cell.length_b   1.000
_cell.length_c   1.000
_cell.angle_alpha   90.00
_cell.angle_beta   90.00
_cell.angle_gamma   90.00
#
_symmetry.space_group_name_H-M   'P 1'
#
loop_
_entity.id
_entity.type
_entity.pdbx_description
1 polymer ?
#
loop_
_entity_poly.entity_id
_entity_poly.type
_entity_poly.pdbx_seq_one_letter_code
_entity_poly.pdbx_strand_id
1 'polypeptide(L)'
;MKQTRKNKRNNHQGLGALAAEAQMSVHSVDTMRLWNPGNKAPLPSVGRFLSTVSALEHAARYDDPYADFALLELERVMNEAFTFFNEQLSTLPSMMTARLSFSECLSNRPHVKTLRISSRFGWRMIALLESFDVYMVRISDAQFKAQITRSEFEKRRFETIRKMESVLHQVLVHKHSGLTRSDMLQNTAKAQKVMEEFGPVPFEVLEGLERAEFAPVIKRAS
;
A
#
# COMPACT_ATOMS: atom_id res chain seq x y z
N MET A 1 -47.02 41.33 -0.95
CA MET A 1 -46.62 39.92 -1.16
C MET A 1 -45.11 39.80 -0.99
N LYS A 2 -44.63 39.22 0.12
CA LYS A 2 -43.20 39.02 0.41
C LYS A 2 -42.76 37.68 -0.20
N GLN A 3 -41.88 37.69 -1.20
CA GLN A 3 -41.18 36.48 -1.66
C GLN A 3 -39.91 36.27 -0.83
N THR A 4 -39.96 35.33 0.09
CA THR A 4 -38.78 34.79 0.79
C THR A 4 -38.09 33.78 -0.11
N ARG A 5 -36.96 34.16 -0.72
CA ARG A 5 -36.04 33.22 -1.37
C ARG A 5 -35.41 32.31 -0.28
N LYS A 6 -35.93 31.10 -0.13
CA LYS A 6 -35.28 30.04 0.66
C LYS A 6 -34.00 29.60 -0.07
N ASN A 7 -32.87 30.02 0.47
CA ASN A 7 -31.54 29.58 0.07
C ASN A 7 -31.39 28.09 0.46
N LYS A 8 -31.45 27.17 -0.51
CA LYS A 8 -31.18 25.75 -0.28
C LYS A 8 -29.67 25.58 -0.05
N ARG A 9 -29.24 25.58 1.21
CA ARG A 9 -27.93 25.04 1.60
C ARG A 9 -27.90 23.56 1.23
N ASN A 10 -27.05 23.18 0.29
CA ASN A 10 -26.80 21.78 -0.06
C ASN A 10 -26.15 21.08 1.13
N ASN A 11 -26.98 20.36 1.89
CA ASN A 11 -26.59 19.68 3.11
C ASN A 11 -25.94 18.33 2.76
N HIS A 12 -24.65 18.35 2.38
CA HIS A 12 -23.80 17.15 2.34
C HIS A 12 -23.23 16.79 3.73
N GLN A 13 -23.66 17.49 4.79
CA GLN A 13 -23.26 17.21 6.16
C GLN A 13 -23.87 15.88 6.62
N GLY A 14 -23.12 14.80 6.40
CA GLY A 14 -23.49 13.45 6.86
C GLY A 14 -22.91 12.31 6.02
N LEU A 15 -22.35 12.58 4.84
CA LEU A 15 -21.71 11.52 4.04
C LEU A 15 -20.37 11.11 4.68
N GLY A 16 -20.26 9.81 5.00
CA GLY A 16 -19.04 9.20 5.52
C GLY A 16 -17.92 9.10 4.47
N ALA A 17 -16.74 8.65 4.89
CA ALA A 17 -15.65 8.38 3.95
C ALA A 17 -16.03 7.26 2.97
N LEU A 18 -15.49 7.32 1.74
CA LEU A 18 -15.62 6.23 0.80
C LEU A 18 -14.97 4.97 1.40
N ALA A 19 -15.75 3.90 1.47
CA ALA A 19 -15.29 2.57 1.82
C ALA A 19 -15.77 1.63 0.73
N ALA A 20 -14.88 0.75 0.27
CA ALA A 20 -15.26 -0.30 -0.67
C ALA A 20 -15.01 -1.66 -0.03
N GLU A 21 -15.95 -2.56 -0.30
CA GLU A 21 -15.86 -3.98 -0.02
C GLU A 21 -15.37 -4.66 -1.30
N ALA A 22 -14.27 -5.37 -1.20
CA ALA A 22 -13.72 -6.15 -2.30
C ALA A 22 -13.42 -7.58 -1.86
N GLN A 23 -13.29 -8.47 -2.83
CA GLN A 23 -12.83 -9.82 -2.60
C GLN A 23 -11.62 -10.08 -3.49
N MET A 24 -10.58 -10.67 -2.89
CA MET A 24 -9.39 -11.12 -3.62
C MET A 24 -9.29 -12.63 -3.50
N SER A 25 -9.20 -13.32 -4.63
CA SER A 25 -8.86 -14.75 -4.67
C SER A 25 -7.35 -14.89 -4.63
N VAL A 26 -6.83 -15.55 -3.60
CA VAL A 26 -5.40 -15.78 -3.39
C VAL A 26 -5.05 -17.22 -3.75
N HIS A 27 -4.06 -17.38 -4.63
CA HIS A 27 -3.67 -18.68 -5.17
C HIS A 27 -2.30 -19.16 -4.70
N SER A 28 -1.40 -18.28 -4.27
CA SER A 28 -0.07 -18.68 -3.79
C SER A 28 0.03 -18.80 -2.26
N VAL A 29 0.85 -19.75 -1.81
CA VAL A 29 1.16 -19.94 -0.37
C VAL A 29 1.92 -18.74 0.18
N ASP A 30 2.79 -18.12 -0.61
CA ASP A 30 3.58 -16.98 -0.18
C ASP A 30 2.71 -15.74 0.07
N THR A 31 1.68 -15.48 -0.75
CA THR A 31 0.70 -14.42 -0.46
C THR A 31 -0.05 -14.69 0.84
N MET A 32 -0.42 -15.96 1.09
CA MET A 32 -1.07 -16.34 2.36
C MET A 32 -0.18 -16.12 3.58
N ARG A 33 1.14 -16.28 3.45
CA ARG A 33 2.11 -15.98 4.53
C ARG A 33 2.22 -14.48 4.82
N LEU A 34 2.03 -13.61 3.83
CA LEU A 34 1.98 -12.16 4.05
C LEU A 34 0.69 -11.74 4.79
N TRP A 35 -0.42 -12.44 4.54
CA TRP A 35 -1.67 -12.24 5.27
C TRP A 35 -1.59 -12.71 6.72
N ASN A 36 -1.02 -13.89 6.93
CA ASN A 36 -0.98 -14.58 8.21
C ASN A 36 0.49 -14.88 8.58
N PRO A 37 1.31 -13.85 8.84
CA PRO A 37 2.67 -14.07 9.28
C PRO A 37 2.66 -14.75 10.65
N GLY A 38 3.67 -15.58 10.93
CA GLY A 38 3.79 -16.23 12.24
C GLY A 38 3.99 -15.20 13.36
N ASN A 39 3.67 -15.58 14.60
CA ASN A 39 3.73 -14.67 15.77
C ASN A 39 5.10 -14.01 16.02
N LYS A 40 6.19 -14.58 15.49
CA LYS A 40 7.55 -14.06 15.61
C LYS A 40 8.06 -13.41 14.32
N ALA A 41 7.19 -13.16 13.34
CA ALA A 41 7.59 -12.53 12.10
C ALA A 41 8.05 -11.08 12.37
N PRO A 42 9.17 -10.65 11.76
CA PRO A 42 9.68 -9.31 11.95
C PRO A 42 8.87 -8.24 11.21
N LEU A 43 8.00 -8.66 10.28
CA LEU A 43 7.22 -7.78 9.42
C LEU A 43 5.72 -7.86 9.75
N PRO A 44 4.98 -6.75 9.54
CA PRO A 44 3.55 -6.71 9.80
C PRO A 44 2.80 -7.56 8.78
N SER A 45 1.61 -8.04 9.17
CA SER A 45 0.68 -8.64 8.22
C SER A 45 0.14 -7.59 7.23
N VAL A 46 -0.37 -8.04 6.09
CA VAL A 46 -1.13 -7.19 5.16
C VAL A 46 -2.27 -6.47 5.89
N GLY A 47 -3.01 -7.17 6.77
CA GLY A 47 -4.07 -6.54 7.55
C GLY A 47 -3.57 -5.39 8.44
N ARG A 48 -2.43 -5.58 9.11
CA ARG A 48 -1.81 -4.54 9.93
C ARG A 48 -1.34 -3.37 9.06
N PHE A 49 -0.72 -3.66 7.92
CA PHE A 49 -0.33 -2.65 6.94
C PHE A 49 -1.51 -1.76 6.54
N LEU A 50 -2.63 -2.36 6.12
CA LEU A 50 -3.85 -1.65 5.71
C LEU A 50 -4.38 -0.72 6.80
N SER A 51 -4.38 -1.19 8.06
CA SER A 51 -4.80 -0.36 9.19
C SER A 51 -3.88 0.84 9.42
N THR A 52 -2.55 0.63 9.32
CA THR A 52 -1.56 1.68 9.54
C THR A 52 -1.62 2.74 8.45
N VAL A 53 -1.69 2.34 7.17
CA VAL A 53 -1.76 3.33 6.07
C VAL A 53 -3.08 4.12 6.09
N SER A 54 -4.17 3.54 6.58
CA SER A 54 -5.41 4.31 6.80
C SER A 54 -5.25 5.35 7.91
N ALA A 55 -4.48 5.05 8.96
CA ALA A 55 -4.18 6.02 10.01
C ALA A 55 -3.23 7.13 9.52
N LEU A 56 -2.21 6.78 8.73
CA LEU A 56 -1.31 7.75 8.09
C LEU A 56 -2.10 8.69 7.15
N GLU A 57 -2.94 8.15 6.27
CA GLU A 57 -3.78 8.97 5.39
C GLU A 57 -4.75 9.85 6.17
N HIS A 58 -5.28 9.35 7.29
CA HIS A 58 -6.10 10.20 8.17
C HIS A 58 -5.27 11.35 8.74
N ALA A 59 -4.09 11.09 9.32
CA ALA A 59 -3.25 12.13 9.91
C ALA A 59 -2.75 13.16 8.87
N ALA A 60 -2.31 12.71 7.70
CA ALA A 60 -1.93 13.55 6.57
C ALA A 60 -3.07 14.49 6.13
N ARG A 61 -4.32 14.03 6.19
CA ARG A 61 -5.50 14.87 5.90
C ARG A 61 -5.67 16.02 6.89
N TYR A 62 -5.17 15.88 8.12
CA TYR A 62 -5.15 16.93 9.15
C TYR A 62 -3.76 17.59 9.27
N ASP A 63 -3.03 17.64 8.16
CA ASP A 63 -1.80 18.43 8.01
C ASP A 63 -0.61 17.93 8.85
N ASP A 64 -0.53 16.63 9.12
CA ASP A 64 0.62 16.03 9.80
C ASP A 64 1.81 15.80 8.84
N PRO A 65 2.96 16.48 9.02
CA PRO A 65 4.10 16.39 8.11
C PRO A 65 4.81 15.03 8.17
N TYR A 66 4.81 14.34 9.31
CA TYR A 66 5.40 13.00 9.42
C TYR A 66 4.55 11.96 8.69
N ALA A 67 3.22 12.11 8.77
CA ALA A 67 2.31 11.27 8.02
C ALA A 67 2.45 11.49 6.51
N ASP A 68 2.57 12.74 6.05
CA ASP A 68 2.82 13.05 4.64
C ASP A 68 4.16 12.49 4.16
N PHE A 69 5.22 12.61 4.96
CA PHE A 69 6.52 12.03 4.64
C PHE A 69 6.45 10.50 4.54
N ALA A 70 5.76 9.86 5.48
CA ALA A 70 5.52 8.42 5.45
C ALA A 70 4.83 7.95 4.17
N LEU A 71 3.81 8.69 3.71
CA LEU A 71 3.08 8.36 2.48
C LEU A 71 3.96 8.58 1.24
N LEU A 72 4.82 9.60 1.25
CA LEU A 72 5.77 9.87 0.17
C LEU A 72 6.80 8.74 0.02
N GLU A 73 7.44 8.33 1.11
CA GLU A 73 8.38 7.21 1.09
C GLU A 73 7.69 5.89 0.70
N LEU A 74 6.47 5.67 1.20
CA LEU A 74 5.69 4.51 0.83
C LEU A 74 5.34 4.51 -0.67
N GLU A 75 5.00 5.67 -1.24
CA GLU A 75 4.71 5.81 -2.67
C GLU A 75 5.93 5.45 -3.53
N ARG A 76 7.11 5.95 -3.15
CA ARG A 76 8.38 5.64 -3.83
C ARG A 76 8.64 4.13 -3.84
N VAL A 77 8.60 3.48 -2.67
CA VAL A 77 8.85 2.04 -2.55
C VAL A 77 7.78 1.20 -3.26
N MET A 78 6.51 1.62 -3.22
CA MET A 78 5.44 0.95 -3.97
C MET A 78 5.63 1.10 -5.49
N ASN A 79 5.99 2.28 -5.98
CA ASN A 79 6.23 2.51 -7.41
C ASN A 79 7.37 1.62 -7.92
N GLU A 80 8.47 1.53 -7.17
CA GLU A 80 9.55 0.59 -7.48
C GLU A 80 9.08 -0.87 -7.51
N ALA A 81 8.22 -1.25 -6.56
CA ALA A 81 7.67 -2.60 -6.52
C ALA A 81 6.76 -2.87 -7.73
N PHE A 82 5.88 -1.94 -8.10
CA PHE A 82 5.06 -2.08 -9.31
C PHE A 82 5.91 -2.25 -10.57
N THR A 83 6.93 -1.40 -10.75
CA THR A 83 7.87 -1.52 -11.87
C THR A 83 8.55 -2.89 -11.86
N PHE A 84 9.06 -3.32 -10.70
CA PHE A 84 9.68 -4.64 -10.54
C PHE A 84 8.73 -5.77 -10.96
N PHE A 85 7.48 -5.81 -10.49
CA PHE A 85 6.55 -6.89 -10.86
C PHE A 85 6.21 -6.88 -12.35
N ASN A 86 5.99 -5.70 -12.94
CA ASN A 86 5.72 -5.57 -14.37
C ASN A 86 6.88 -6.10 -15.21
N GLU A 87 8.11 -5.70 -14.88
CA GLU A 87 9.31 -6.19 -15.53
C GLU A 87 9.47 -7.70 -15.34
N GLN A 88 9.38 -8.20 -14.12
CA GLN A 88 9.56 -9.63 -13.84
C GLN A 88 8.52 -10.48 -14.56
N LEU A 89 7.24 -10.09 -14.57
CA LEU A 89 6.19 -10.77 -15.31
C LEU A 89 6.48 -10.85 -16.81
N SER A 90 7.04 -9.77 -17.40
CA SER A 90 7.39 -9.74 -18.81
C SER A 90 8.54 -10.69 -19.19
N THR A 91 9.36 -11.10 -18.22
CA THR A 91 10.49 -12.04 -18.44
C THR A 91 10.09 -13.51 -18.31
N LEU A 92 8.86 -13.82 -17.91
CA LEU A 92 8.43 -15.21 -17.73
C LEU A 92 8.14 -15.90 -19.07
N PRO A 93 8.35 -17.23 -19.15
CA PRO A 93 8.01 -18.00 -20.34
C PRO A 93 6.56 -17.77 -20.81
N SER A 94 6.36 -17.78 -22.13
CA SER A 94 5.02 -17.66 -22.71
C SER A 94 4.16 -18.89 -22.41
N MET A 95 2.85 -18.68 -22.23
CA MET A 95 1.88 -19.77 -22.03
C MET A 95 1.35 -20.36 -23.35
N MET A 96 2.05 -20.07 -24.45
CA MET A 96 1.69 -20.53 -25.78
C MET A 96 2.95 -20.75 -26.60
N THR A 97 2.98 -21.88 -27.31
CA THR A 97 3.98 -22.22 -28.32
C THR A 97 3.28 -22.41 -29.67
N ALA A 98 4.03 -22.75 -30.72
CA ALA A 98 3.47 -22.95 -32.06
C ALA A 98 2.37 -24.04 -32.15
N ARG A 99 2.30 -24.97 -31.19
CA ARG A 99 1.35 -26.11 -31.23
C ARG A 99 0.66 -26.42 -29.90
N LEU A 100 1.05 -25.76 -28.82
CA LEU A 100 0.51 -26.00 -27.48
C LEU A 100 0.12 -24.66 -26.84
N SER A 101 -1.11 -24.57 -26.37
CA SER A 101 -1.63 -23.50 -25.52
C SER A 101 -2.11 -24.12 -24.22
N PHE A 102 -1.83 -23.46 -23.09
CA PHE A 102 -2.26 -23.90 -21.78
C PHE A 102 -2.63 -22.70 -20.91
N SER A 103 -3.51 -22.93 -19.94
CA SER A 103 -3.81 -21.96 -18.90
C SER A 103 -2.78 -22.00 -17.77
N GLU A 104 -2.79 -20.96 -16.95
CA GLU A 104 -2.06 -20.92 -15.68
C GLU A 104 -2.48 -22.08 -14.76
N CYS A 105 -1.51 -22.67 -14.05
CA CYS A 105 -1.80 -23.61 -12.98
C CYS A 105 -2.23 -22.86 -11.71
N LEU A 106 -3.53 -22.59 -11.62
CA LEU A 106 -4.15 -22.00 -10.43
C LEU A 106 -4.29 -23.03 -9.30
N SER A 107 -4.25 -22.56 -8.05
CA SER A 107 -4.65 -23.40 -6.90
C SER A 107 -6.06 -23.96 -7.10
N ASN A 108 -6.24 -25.26 -6.85
CA ASN A 108 -7.55 -25.92 -6.87
C ASN A 108 -8.43 -25.55 -5.66
N ARG A 109 -7.86 -24.85 -4.66
CA ARG A 109 -8.53 -24.36 -3.46
C ARG A 109 -8.01 -22.95 -3.14
N PRO A 110 -8.35 -21.93 -3.95
CA PRO A 110 -7.94 -20.58 -3.66
C PRO A 110 -8.59 -20.07 -2.37
N HIS A 111 -7.88 -19.20 -1.67
CA HIS A 111 -8.41 -18.55 -0.47
C HIS A 111 -8.99 -17.19 -0.84
N VAL A 112 -10.29 -17.01 -0.62
CA VAL A 112 -10.96 -15.72 -0.81
C VAL A 112 -10.76 -14.86 0.44
N LYS A 113 -10.20 -13.66 0.27
CA LYS A 113 -10.06 -12.63 1.30
C LYS A 113 -11.07 -11.53 1.04
N THR A 114 -11.98 -11.31 1.99
CA THR A 114 -12.86 -10.14 2.00
C THR A 114 -12.10 -8.95 2.57
N LEU A 115 -12.12 -7.84 1.83
CA LEU A 115 -11.33 -6.65 2.08
C LEU A 115 -12.26 -5.49 2.38
N ARG A 116 -11.94 -4.73 3.44
CA ARG A 116 -12.56 -3.43 3.73
C ARG A 116 -11.46 -2.40 3.73
N ILE A 117 -11.43 -1.57 2.69
CA ILE A 117 -10.33 -0.64 2.45
C ILE A 117 -10.89 0.77 2.39
N SER A 118 -10.33 1.65 3.23
CA SER A 118 -10.74 3.05 3.40
C SER A 118 -9.67 4.05 2.98
N SER A 119 -8.53 3.58 2.48
CA SER A 119 -7.37 4.41 2.13
C SER A 119 -6.88 4.12 0.71
N ARG A 120 -6.39 5.16 0.03
CA ARG A 120 -5.82 5.08 -1.32
C ARG A 120 -4.59 4.18 -1.35
N PHE A 121 -3.72 4.34 -0.35
CA PHE A 121 -2.54 3.49 -0.18
C PHE A 121 -2.90 2.05 0.17
N GLY A 122 -4.04 1.83 0.84
CA GLY A 122 -4.58 0.50 1.05
C GLY A 122 -4.97 -0.18 -0.27
N TRP A 123 -5.62 0.56 -1.18
CA TRP A 123 -5.94 0.05 -2.52
C TRP A 123 -4.69 -0.24 -3.35
N ARG A 124 -3.70 0.65 -3.29
CA ARG A 124 -2.39 0.41 -3.94
C ARG A 124 -1.70 -0.85 -3.40
N MET A 125 -1.74 -1.07 -2.09
CA MET A 125 -1.19 -2.30 -1.50
C MET A 125 -1.89 -3.56 -2.02
N ILE A 126 -3.21 -3.54 -2.20
CA ILE A 126 -3.94 -4.70 -2.73
C ILE A 126 -3.63 -4.96 -4.19
N ALA A 127 -3.53 -3.91 -5.02
CA ALA A 127 -3.09 -4.06 -6.42
C ALA A 127 -1.66 -4.63 -6.51
N LEU A 128 -0.78 -4.22 -5.60
CA LEU A 128 0.57 -4.76 -5.52
C LEU A 128 0.58 -6.23 -5.05
N LEU A 129 -0.26 -6.56 -4.08
CA LEU A 129 -0.41 -7.93 -3.57
C LEU A 129 -0.98 -8.87 -4.63
N GLU A 130 -1.90 -8.39 -5.48
CA GLU A 130 -2.37 -9.11 -6.66
C GLU A 130 -1.23 -9.38 -7.64
N SER A 131 -0.45 -8.35 -7.99
CA SER A 131 0.71 -8.50 -8.88
C SER A 131 1.71 -9.53 -8.33
N PHE A 132 1.93 -9.52 -7.02
CA PHE A 132 2.75 -10.51 -6.33
C PHE A 132 2.17 -11.93 -6.40
N ASP A 133 0.87 -12.10 -6.14
CA ASP A 133 0.22 -13.42 -6.18
C ASP A 133 0.26 -14.01 -7.59
N VAL A 134 -0.09 -13.20 -8.59
CA VAL A 134 -0.01 -13.57 -10.01
C VAL A 134 1.41 -14.00 -10.36
N TYR A 135 2.42 -13.21 -9.99
CA TYR A 135 3.81 -13.58 -10.27
C TYR A 135 4.21 -14.90 -9.59
N MET A 136 3.86 -15.08 -8.31
CA MET A 136 4.18 -16.31 -7.57
C MET A 136 3.54 -17.55 -8.20
N VAL A 137 2.29 -17.44 -8.64
CA VAL A 137 1.60 -18.50 -9.39
C VAL A 137 2.33 -18.77 -10.70
N ARG A 138 2.68 -17.73 -11.46
CA ARG A 138 3.32 -17.87 -12.78
C ARG A 138 4.71 -18.48 -12.73
N ILE A 139 5.53 -18.13 -11.74
CA ILE A 139 6.84 -18.76 -11.58
C ILE A 139 6.72 -20.22 -11.12
N SER A 140 5.72 -20.53 -10.28
CA SER A 140 5.45 -21.90 -9.83
C SER A 140 4.96 -22.75 -11.00
N ASP A 141 4.12 -22.18 -11.86
CA ASP A 141 3.64 -22.82 -13.08
C ASP A 141 4.78 -23.12 -14.06
N ALA A 142 5.63 -22.13 -14.32
CA ALA A 142 6.80 -22.29 -15.18
C ALA A 142 7.75 -23.38 -14.64
N GLN A 143 7.94 -23.45 -13.31
CA GLN A 143 8.73 -24.51 -12.69
C GLN A 143 8.06 -25.88 -12.83
N PHE A 144 6.75 -25.97 -12.56
CA PHE A 144 5.98 -27.22 -12.68
C PHE A 144 6.02 -27.78 -14.10
N LYS A 145 5.94 -26.90 -15.10
CA LYS A 145 6.05 -27.24 -16.53
C LYS A 145 7.50 -27.38 -17.03
N ALA A 146 8.49 -27.38 -16.13
CA ALA A 146 9.92 -27.51 -16.43
C ALA A 146 10.46 -26.46 -17.43
N GLN A 147 9.87 -25.26 -17.47
CA GLN A 147 10.33 -24.15 -18.31
C GLN A 147 11.46 -23.35 -17.66
N ILE A 148 11.60 -23.43 -16.33
CA ILE A 148 12.71 -22.85 -15.57
C ILE A 148 13.31 -23.89 -14.63
N THR A 149 14.58 -23.69 -14.26
CA THR A 149 15.25 -24.57 -13.31
C THR A 149 14.76 -24.31 -11.88
N ARG A 150 14.96 -25.28 -10.98
CA ARG A 150 14.71 -25.09 -9.55
C ARG A 150 15.52 -23.94 -8.96
N SER A 151 16.79 -23.78 -9.37
CA SER A 151 17.64 -22.70 -8.86
C SER A 151 17.14 -21.33 -9.31
N GLU A 152 16.68 -21.22 -10.55
CA GLU A 152 16.09 -19.98 -11.06
C GLU A 152 14.77 -19.64 -10.33
N PHE A 153 13.91 -20.64 -10.12
CA PHE A 153 12.67 -20.47 -9.35
C PHE A 153 12.95 -19.91 -7.95
N GLU A 154 13.85 -20.54 -7.18
CA GLU A 154 14.13 -20.10 -5.81
C GLU A 154 14.73 -18.69 -5.76
N LYS A 155 15.62 -18.36 -6.71
CA LYS A 155 16.19 -17.01 -6.83
C LYS A 155 15.10 -15.98 -7.08
N ARG A 156 14.28 -16.18 -8.12
CA ARG A 156 13.18 -15.27 -8.50
C ARG A 156 12.17 -15.14 -7.37
N ARG A 157 11.80 -16.25 -6.72
CA ARG A 157 10.90 -16.27 -5.57
C ARG A 157 11.46 -15.45 -4.40
N PHE A 158 12.74 -15.64 -4.06
CA PHE A 158 13.40 -14.90 -3.00
C PHE A 158 13.42 -13.39 -3.27
N GLU A 159 13.87 -12.96 -4.45
CA GLU A 159 13.93 -11.54 -4.85
C GLU A 159 12.54 -10.89 -4.77
N THR A 160 11.52 -11.62 -5.19
CA THR A 160 10.14 -11.15 -5.18
C THR A 160 9.58 -11.00 -3.76
N ILE A 161 9.86 -11.96 -2.88
CA ILE A 161 9.50 -11.85 -1.46
C ILE A 161 10.17 -10.62 -0.86
N ARG A 162 11.48 -10.44 -1.08
CA ARG A 162 12.24 -9.29 -0.56
C ARG A 162 11.66 -7.95 -1.02
N LYS A 163 11.19 -7.85 -2.26
CA LYS A 163 10.55 -6.62 -2.77
C LYS A 163 9.21 -6.33 -2.07
N MET A 164 8.41 -7.34 -1.77
CA MET A 164 7.18 -7.15 -0.99
C MET A 164 7.48 -6.84 0.49
N GLU A 165 8.50 -7.49 1.06
CA GLU A 165 8.97 -7.22 2.42
C GLU A 165 9.45 -5.77 2.59
N SER A 166 10.12 -5.18 1.59
CA SER A 166 10.54 -3.78 1.66
C SER A 166 9.36 -2.81 1.71
N VAL A 167 8.25 -3.13 1.05
CA VAL A 167 6.99 -2.34 1.15
C VAL A 167 6.38 -2.49 2.53
N LEU A 168 6.26 -3.72 3.05
CA LEU A 168 5.71 -3.97 4.38
C LEU A 168 6.55 -3.33 5.49
N HIS A 169 7.86 -3.20 5.29
CA HIS A 169 8.75 -2.57 6.25
C HIS A 169 8.45 -1.08 6.46
N GLN A 170 7.94 -0.37 5.44
CA GLN A 170 7.70 1.08 5.50
C GLN A 170 6.75 1.49 6.65
N VAL A 171 5.73 0.68 6.93
CA VAL A 171 4.77 0.97 8.01
C VAL A 171 5.29 0.63 9.41
N LEU A 172 6.50 0.06 9.53
CA LEU A 172 7.20 -0.12 10.80
C LEU A 172 8.07 1.09 11.13
N VAL A 173 8.76 1.64 10.12
CA VAL A 173 9.74 2.71 10.30
C VAL A 173 9.10 4.10 10.29
N HIS A 174 7.96 4.26 9.62
CA HIS A 174 7.24 5.53 9.58
C HIS A 174 6.00 5.56 10.47
N LYS A 175 5.77 6.71 11.10
CA LYS A 175 4.65 6.97 12.01
C LYS A 175 4.12 8.39 11.79
N HIS A 176 2.88 8.65 12.17
CA HIS A 176 2.34 10.00 12.26
C HIS A 176 2.71 10.63 13.61
N SER A 177 2.86 11.95 13.66
CA SER A 177 3.23 12.70 14.86
C SER A 177 2.03 13.14 15.71
N GLY A 178 0.86 13.30 15.08
CA GLY A 178 -0.31 13.94 15.68
C GLY A 178 -0.18 15.46 15.79
N LEU A 179 0.83 16.07 15.16
CA LEU A 179 1.07 17.51 15.13
C LEU A 179 0.86 18.04 13.71
N THR A 180 0.38 19.28 13.59
CA THR A 180 0.27 19.97 12.30
C THR A 180 1.61 20.59 11.88
N ARG A 181 1.77 20.96 10.61
CA ARG A 181 2.92 21.76 10.15
C ARG A 181 3.07 23.05 10.95
N SER A 182 1.96 23.73 11.28
CA SER A 182 1.99 24.92 12.13
C SER A 182 2.56 24.65 13.53
N ASP A 183 2.21 23.52 14.15
CA ASP A 183 2.74 23.14 15.47
C ASP A 183 4.26 22.89 15.41
N MET A 184 4.73 22.33 14.30
CA MET A 184 6.16 22.11 14.04
C MET A 184 6.91 23.43 13.83
N LEU A 185 6.35 24.37 13.05
CA LEU A 185 6.93 25.69 12.82
C LEU A 185 7.01 26.54 14.09
N GLN A 186 6.03 26.39 14.99
CA GLN A 186 6.03 27.07 16.30
C GLN A 186 7.05 26.47 17.28
N ASN A 187 7.71 25.37 16.91
CA ASN A 187 8.76 24.69 17.70
C ASN A 187 8.35 24.45 19.17
N THR A 188 7.12 23.98 19.37
CA THR A 188 6.60 23.68 20.70
C THR A 188 7.39 22.54 21.37
N ALA A 189 7.32 22.40 22.70
CA ALA A 189 7.96 21.30 23.41
C ALA A 189 7.52 19.90 22.88
N LYS A 190 6.29 19.79 22.36
CA LYS A 190 5.80 18.58 21.71
C LYS A 190 6.49 18.34 20.37
N ALA A 191 6.66 19.38 19.55
CA ALA A 191 7.37 19.30 18.28
C ALA A 191 8.83 18.88 18.46
N GLN A 192 9.52 19.45 19.46
CA GLN A 192 10.90 19.06 19.81
C GLN A 192 11.00 17.59 20.19
N LYS A 193 10.10 17.10 21.05
CA LYS A 193 10.07 15.69 21.45
C LYS A 193 9.81 14.75 20.26
N VAL A 194 8.88 15.10 19.38
CA VAL A 194 8.62 14.30 18.17
C VAL A 194 9.85 14.27 17.27
N MET A 195 10.55 15.40 17.11
CA MET A 195 11.76 15.48 16.30
C MET A 195 12.91 14.65 16.89
N GLU A 196 13.03 14.60 18.22
CA GLU A 196 13.99 13.71 18.91
C GLU A 196 13.65 12.22 18.73
N GLU A 197 12.36 11.86 18.76
CA GLU A 197 11.92 10.47 18.69
C GLU A 197 11.92 9.92 17.25
N PHE A 198 11.45 10.71 16.29
CA PHE A 198 11.21 10.26 14.90
C PHE A 198 12.27 10.77 13.91
N GLY A 199 13.14 11.68 14.36
CA GLY A 199 14.10 12.34 13.49
C GLY A 199 13.48 13.47 12.65
N PRO A 200 14.29 14.16 11.84
CA PRO A 200 13.84 15.27 11.01
C PRO A 200 13.04 14.79 9.80
N VAL A 201 12.10 15.64 9.35
CA VAL A 201 11.38 15.50 8.08
C VAL A 201 12.03 16.46 7.06
N PRO A 202 12.14 16.10 5.77
CA PRO A 202 12.65 17.00 4.73
C PRO A 202 11.91 18.34 4.72
N PHE A 203 12.64 19.42 4.43
CA PHE A 203 12.10 20.77 4.44
C PHE A 203 10.93 20.93 3.47
N GLU A 204 11.04 20.33 2.29
CA GLU A 204 10.02 20.36 1.24
C GLU A 204 8.71 19.74 1.72
N VAL A 205 8.77 18.69 2.55
CA VAL A 205 7.58 18.07 3.14
C VAL A 205 7.05 18.91 4.31
N LEU A 206 7.93 19.48 5.12
CA LEU A 206 7.54 20.35 6.24
C LEU A 206 6.80 21.61 5.76
N GLU A 207 7.24 22.20 4.65
CA GLU A 207 6.58 23.34 3.99
C GLU A 207 5.37 22.92 3.15
N GLY A 208 5.14 21.62 2.96
CA GLY A 208 4.05 21.09 2.14
C GLY A 208 4.23 21.27 0.64
N LEU A 209 5.47 21.53 0.19
CA LEU A 209 5.87 21.64 -1.21
C LEU A 209 5.93 20.27 -1.90
N GLU A 210 6.42 19.26 -1.19
CA GLU A 210 6.45 17.87 -1.66
C GLU A 210 5.50 17.01 -0.82
N ARG A 211 4.62 16.28 -1.51
CA ARG A 211 3.70 15.31 -0.94
C ARG A 211 3.54 14.18 -1.94
N ALA A 212 3.18 12.99 -1.45
CA ALA A 212 2.86 11.87 -2.32
C ALA A 212 1.76 12.26 -3.32
N GLU A 213 1.87 11.79 -4.56
CA GLU A 213 0.87 12.01 -5.62
C GLU A 213 -0.53 11.56 -5.16
N PHE A 214 -0.60 10.44 -4.42
CA PHE A 214 -1.87 9.91 -3.89
C PHE A 214 -2.25 10.44 -2.51
N ALA A 215 -1.50 11.41 -1.95
CA ALA A 215 -1.78 11.99 -0.63
C ALA A 215 -3.19 12.61 -0.56
N PRO A 216 -3.84 12.58 0.62
CA PRO A 216 -5.16 13.18 0.79
C PRO A 216 -5.06 14.71 0.70
N VAL A 217 -6.15 15.35 0.28
CA VAL A 217 -6.25 16.81 0.35
C VAL A 217 -6.26 17.22 1.82
N ILE A 218 -5.39 18.17 2.18
CA ILE A 218 -5.33 18.71 3.55
C ILE A 218 -6.62 19.48 3.82
N LYS A 219 -7.27 19.16 4.95
CA LYS A 219 -8.43 19.92 5.43
C LYS A 219 -7.97 21.28 5.91
N ARG A 220 -8.36 22.33 5.18
CA ARG A 220 -8.23 23.70 5.67
C ARG A 220 -9.27 23.90 6.78
N ALA A 221 -8.86 24.51 7.89
CA ALA A 221 -9.81 25.05 8.86
C ALA A 221 -10.69 26.07 8.13
N SER A 222 -12.00 25.80 8.10
CA SER A 222 -13.04 26.70 7.59
C SER A 222 -13.38 27.76 8.61
#